data_AF-A0A2D6P2B9-F1
#
_entry.id   AF-A0A2D6P2B9-F1
#
_cell.length_a   1.000
_cell.length_b   1.000
_cell.length_c   1.000
_cell.angle_alpha   90.00
_cell.angle_beta   90.00
_cell.angle_gamma   90.00
#
_symmetry.space_group_name_H-M   'P 1'
#
loop_
_entity.id
_entity.type
_entity.pdbx_description
1 polymer ?
#
loop_
_entity_poly.entity_id
_entity_poly.type
_entity_poly.pdbx_seq_one_letter_code
_entity_poly.pdbx_strand_id
1 'polypeptide(L)'
;MANIVVSKSGGGLARVFGYWFRFKIMFIFVLFILLNSIIIGVQAKDFTPVVQDLGNRLLTPTLQIQEFSQEVIENEGLYERTPHYWGGMGNFLFDIWGIFTQFYLIMIWLGVLALVSRKIILWDDSKGASSYLIAIGLFFLLQMLYIASMDKGTILSPIIAFKDLVIALPYLVEPLAELGDVIINDNISNITA
;
A
#
# COMPACT_ATOMS: atom_id res chain seq x y z
N MET A 1 -24.73 40.47 -19.85
CA MET A 1 -23.97 39.20 -19.91
C MET A 1 -24.44 38.34 -18.73
N ALA A 2 -25.07 37.19 -18.98
CA ALA A 2 -25.56 36.32 -17.92
C ALA A 2 -24.43 35.42 -17.41
N ASN A 3 -24.15 35.47 -16.11
CA ASN A 3 -23.24 34.55 -15.44
C ASN A 3 -23.93 33.17 -15.35
N ILE A 4 -23.47 32.23 -16.17
CA ILE A 4 -23.85 30.83 -16.04
C ILE A 4 -23.05 30.25 -14.87
N VAL A 5 -23.69 30.18 -13.70
CA VAL A 5 -23.18 29.38 -12.58
C VAL A 5 -23.39 27.92 -12.95
N VAL A 6 -22.36 27.26 -13.48
CA VAL A 6 -22.35 25.80 -13.65
C VAL A 6 -22.26 25.17 -12.25
N SER A 7 -23.41 24.92 -11.62
CA SER A 7 -23.45 24.12 -10.39
C SER A 7 -23.02 22.70 -10.73
N LYS A 8 -21.83 22.28 -10.26
CA LYS A 8 -21.38 20.87 -10.27
C LYS A 8 -22.26 20.03 -9.34
N SER A 9 -23.52 19.78 -9.70
CA SER A 9 -24.44 18.95 -8.92
C SER A 9 -24.29 17.43 -9.17
N GLY A 10 -23.26 17.01 -9.93
CA GLY A 10 -22.97 15.59 -10.18
C GLY A 10 -22.05 14.91 -9.15
N GLY A 11 -21.50 15.63 -8.17
CA GLY A 11 -20.44 15.11 -7.28
C GLY A 11 -20.91 14.37 -6.02
N GLY A 12 -22.20 14.47 -5.65
CA GLY A 12 -22.72 13.92 -4.38
C GLY A 12 -22.89 12.40 -4.40
N LEU A 13 -23.58 11.88 -5.43
CA LEU A 13 -23.85 10.44 -5.55
C LEU A 13 -22.60 9.62 -5.83
N ALA A 14 -21.67 10.12 -6.65
CA ALA A 14 -20.38 9.46 -6.89
C ALA A 14 -19.51 9.38 -5.63
N ARG A 15 -19.55 10.41 -4.77
CA ARG A 15 -18.87 10.38 -3.47
C ARG A 15 -19.49 9.37 -2.52
N VAL A 16 -20.82 9.36 -2.38
CA VAL A 16 -21.53 8.41 -1.50
C VAL A 16 -21.34 6.97 -1.97
N PHE A 17 -21.42 6.72 -3.27
CA PHE A 17 -21.14 5.40 -3.85
C PHE A 17 -19.69 4.97 -3.62
N GLY A 18 -18.73 5.89 -3.80
CA GLY A 18 -17.32 5.64 -3.51
C GLY A 18 -17.05 5.31 -2.04
N TYR A 19 -17.69 6.01 -1.11
CA TYR A 19 -17.58 5.73 0.33
C TYR A 19 -18.18 4.37 0.70
N TRP A 20 -19.37 4.04 0.19
CA TRP A 20 -20.04 2.78 0.47
C TRP A 20 -19.29 1.59 -0.12
N PHE A 21 -18.77 1.72 -1.34
CA PHE A 21 -17.96 0.69 -1.98
C PHE A 21 -16.64 0.43 -1.24
N ARG A 22 -15.93 1.48 -0.81
CA ARG A 22 -14.73 1.37 0.02
C ARG A 22 -15.00 0.66 1.35
N PHE A 23 -16.10 1.00 2.01
CA PHE A 23 -16.48 0.36 3.27
C PHE A 23 -16.80 -1.13 3.08
N LYS A 24 -17.50 -1.48 1.99
CA LYS A 24 -17.79 -2.88 1.65
C LYS A 24 -16.54 -3.69 1.35
N ILE A 25 -15.60 -3.15 0.57
CA ILE A 25 -14.34 -3.84 0.27
C ILE A 25 -13.56 -4.08 1.55
N MET A 26 -13.41 -3.06 2.39
CA MET A 26 -12.71 -3.19 3.67
C MET A 26 -13.40 -4.22 4.58
N PHE A 27 -14.73 -4.23 4.63
CA PHE A 27 -15.48 -5.23 5.40
C PHE A 27 -15.29 -6.65 4.86
N ILE A 28 -15.39 -6.85 3.54
CA ILE A 28 -15.18 -8.16 2.90
C ILE A 28 -13.75 -8.63 3.12
N PHE A 29 -12.77 -7.73 3.00
CA PHE A 29 -11.36 -8.01 3.25
C PHE A 29 -11.13 -8.52 4.68
N VAL A 30 -11.63 -7.78 5.68
CA VAL A 30 -11.52 -8.18 7.09
C VAL A 30 -12.23 -9.50 7.34
N LEU A 31 -13.45 -9.66 6.82
CA LEU A 31 -14.24 -10.87 7.02
C LEU A 31 -13.51 -12.09 6.42
N PHE A 32 -12.98 -11.96 5.21
CA PHE A 32 -12.26 -13.04 4.54
C PHE A 32 -10.99 -13.43 5.32
N ILE A 33 -10.21 -12.45 5.77
CA ILE A 33 -9.00 -12.71 6.57
C ILE A 33 -9.37 -13.38 7.89
N LEU A 34 -10.30 -12.82 8.65
CA LEU A 34 -10.69 -13.38 9.94
C LEU A 34 -11.26 -14.79 9.81
N LEU A 35 -12.12 -15.04 8.82
CA LEU A 35 -12.64 -16.39 8.58
C LEU A 35 -11.51 -17.37 8.23
N ASN A 36 -10.58 -16.97 7.37
CA ASN A 36 -9.45 -17.81 6.99
C ASN A 36 -8.57 -18.15 8.22
N SER A 37 -8.18 -17.14 9.00
CA SER A 37 -7.37 -17.33 10.20
C SER A 37 -8.09 -18.19 11.25
N ILE A 38 -9.40 -17.98 11.45
CA ILE A 38 -10.21 -18.79 12.38
C ILE A 38 -10.29 -20.25 11.91
N ILE A 39 -10.48 -20.50 10.61
CA ILE A 39 -10.51 -21.87 10.06
C ILE A 39 -9.18 -22.58 10.35
N ILE A 40 -8.05 -21.90 10.14
CA ILE A 40 -6.72 -22.46 10.46
C ILE A 40 -6.60 -22.76 11.96
N GLY A 41 -7.05 -21.86 12.83
CA GLY A 41 -7.05 -22.07 14.28
C GLY A 41 -7.91 -23.25 14.73
N VAL A 42 -9.11 -23.40 14.15
CA VAL A 42 -10.01 -24.53 14.43
C VAL A 42 -9.39 -25.85 13.98
N GLN A 43 -8.74 -25.87 12.82
CA GLN A 43 -8.03 -27.06 12.32
C GLN A 43 -6.86 -27.46 13.22
N ALA A 44 -6.10 -26.48 13.70
CA ALA A 44 -4.95 -26.69 14.58
C ALA A 44 -5.33 -26.92 16.05
N LYS A 45 -6.58 -26.64 16.44
CA LYS A 45 -7.06 -26.64 17.84
C LYS A 45 -6.24 -25.72 18.76
N ASP A 46 -5.62 -24.68 18.20
CA ASP A 46 -4.80 -23.71 18.91
C ASP A 46 -5.04 -22.30 18.32
N PHE A 47 -4.94 -21.28 19.16
CA PHE A 47 -5.03 -19.89 18.77
C PHE A 47 -3.71 -19.34 18.21
N THR A 48 -2.57 -19.94 18.56
CA THR A 48 -1.24 -19.56 18.04
C THR A 48 -1.21 -19.37 16.51
N PRO A 49 -1.69 -20.32 15.68
CA PRO A 49 -1.66 -20.16 14.22
C PRO A 49 -2.60 -19.05 13.70
N VAL A 50 -3.64 -18.67 14.46
CA VAL A 50 -4.47 -17.50 14.13
C VAL A 50 -3.66 -16.22 14.24
N VAL A 51 -2.93 -16.05 15.34
CA VAL A 51 -2.07 -14.89 15.58
C VAL A 51 -0.93 -14.85 14.57
N GLN A 52 -0.35 -16.00 14.24
CA GLN A 52 0.70 -16.10 13.24
C GLN A 52 0.21 -15.68 11.85
N ASP A 53 -0.94 -16.18 11.41
CA ASP A 53 -1.52 -15.82 10.11
C ASP A 53 -1.88 -14.33 10.04
N LEU A 54 -2.57 -13.79 11.05
CA LEU A 54 -2.92 -12.37 11.11
C LEU A 54 -1.69 -11.47 11.14
N GLY A 55 -0.71 -11.80 11.98
CA GLY A 55 0.53 -11.03 12.07
C GLY A 55 1.35 -11.07 10.78
N ASN A 56 1.39 -12.22 10.09
CA ASN A 56 1.99 -12.32 8.76
C ASN A 56 1.28 -11.40 7.76
N ARG A 57 -0.05 -11.48 7.66
CA ARG A 57 -0.83 -10.65 6.74
C ARG A 57 -0.72 -9.15 7.04
N LEU A 58 -0.48 -8.79 8.29
CA LEU A 58 -0.22 -7.41 8.70
C LEU A 58 1.19 -6.96 8.30
N LEU A 59 2.18 -7.83 8.44
CA LEU A 59 3.60 -7.52 8.23
C LEU A 59 4.04 -7.60 6.77
N THR A 60 3.52 -8.58 6.00
CA THR A 60 3.94 -8.87 4.62
C THR A 60 3.95 -7.65 3.71
N PRO A 61 2.93 -6.77 3.68
CA PRO A 61 2.97 -5.61 2.79
C PRO A 61 4.15 -4.68 3.07
N THR A 62 4.53 -4.53 4.34
CA THR A 62 5.67 -3.69 4.74
C THR A 62 7.00 -4.34 4.37
N LEU A 63 7.13 -5.66 4.51
CA LEU A 63 8.33 -6.39 4.07
C LEU A 63 8.48 -6.35 2.55
N GLN A 64 7.39 -6.50 1.79
CA GLN A 64 7.45 -6.44 0.33
C GLN A 64 7.82 -5.05 -0.19
N ILE A 65 7.38 -3.98 0.50
CA ILE A 65 7.87 -2.62 0.22
C ILE A 65 9.37 -2.53 0.50
N GLN A 66 9.85 -3.11 1.60
CA GLN A 66 11.27 -3.08 1.94
C GLN A 66 12.11 -3.84 0.90
N GLU A 67 11.73 -5.06 0.56
CA GLU A 67 12.40 -5.90 -0.44
C GLU A 67 12.51 -5.16 -1.78
N PHE A 68 11.39 -4.62 -2.28
CA PHE A 68 11.38 -3.81 -3.50
C PHE A 68 12.29 -2.57 -3.39
N SER A 69 12.24 -1.86 -2.26
CA SER A 69 13.05 -0.65 -2.07
C SER A 69 14.54 -0.96 -2.05
N GLN A 70 14.92 -2.07 -1.41
CA GLN A 70 16.30 -2.53 -1.36
C GLN A 70 16.78 -2.98 -2.73
N GLU A 71 15.97 -3.74 -3.46
CA GLU A 71 16.26 -4.15 -4.84
C GLU A 71 16.53 -2.93 -5.74
N VAL A 72 15.69 -1.90 -5.64
CA VAL A 72 15.86 -0.65 -6.41
C VAL A 72 17.15 0.09 -6.03
N ILE A 73 17.47 0.15 -4.73
CA ILE A 73 18.68 0.81 -4.24
C ILE A 73 19.94 0.05 -4.68
N GLU A 74 19.93 -1.28 -4.54
CA GLU A 74 21.06 -2.16 -4.86
C GLU A 74 21.35 -2.19 -6.36
N ASN A 75 20.31 -2.13 -7.19
CA ASN A 75 20.44 -2.12 -8.64
C ASN A 75 20.57 -0.70 -9.25
N GLU A 76 20.65 0.34 -8.41
CA GLU A 76 20.64 1.76 -8.83
C GLU A 76 19.48 2.11 -9.77
N GLY A 77 18.34 1.41 -9.64
CA GLY A 77 17.17 1.53 -10.50
C GLY A 77 16.40 0.23 -10.65
N LEU A 78 15.30 0.25 -11.42
CA LEU A 78 14.44 -0.91 -11.68
C LEU A 78 14.87 -1.78 -12.87
N TYR A 79 16.08 -1.59 -13.40
CA TYR A 79 16.47 -2.16 -14.70
C TYR A 79 17.58 -3.19 -14.60
N GLU A 80 17.22 -4.47 -14.74
CA GLU A 80 18.09 -5.37 -15.49
C GLU A 80 17.98 -5.00 -16.97
N ARG A 81 19.12 -4.66 -17.60
CA ARG A 81 19.21 -4.39 -19.05
C ARG A 81 18.82 -5.66 -19.83
N THR A 82 17.53 -5.85 -20.05
CA THR A 82 17.02 -6.95 -20.87
C THR A 82 17.22 -6.62 -22.35
N PRO A 83 17.54 -7.61 -23.21
CA PRO A 83 17.80 -7.37 -24.64
C PRO A 83 16.57 -6.84 -25.42
N HIS A 84 15.37 -6.93 -24.84
CA HIS A 84 14.12 -6.51 -25.46
C HIS A 84 13.46 -5.41 -24.61
N TYR A 85 13.56 -4.15 -25.09
CA TYR A 85 13.04 -2.94 -24.44
C TYR A 85 11.57 -3.07 -23.95
N TRP A 86 10.71 -3.68 -24.77
CA TRP A 86 9.29 -3.88 -24.43
C TRP A 86 9.04 -4.93 -23.34
N GLY A 87 9.93 -5.92 -23.20
CA GLY A 87 9.87 -6.89 -22.10
C GLY A 87 10.24 -6.26 -20.77
N GLY A 88 11.26 -5.38 -20.76
CA GLY A 88 11.67 -4.64 -19.56
C GLY A 88 10.61 -3.67 -19.05
N MET A 89 9.93 -2.95 -19.95
CA MET A 89 8.85 -2.02 -19.56
C MET A 89 7.63 -2.73 -18.94
N GLY A 90 7.29 -3.93 -19.42
CA GLY A 90 6.20 -4.72 -18.85
C GLY A 90 6.47 -5.11 -17.39
N ASN A 91 7.66 -5.65 -17.13
CA ASN A 91 8.09 -6.03 -15.78
C ASN A 91 8.10 -4.82 -14.84
N PHE A 92 8.68 -3.71 -15.28
CA PHE A 92 8.66 -2.44 -14.54
C PHE A 92 7.24 -2.02 -14.12
N LEU A 93 6.26 -2.06 -15.03
CA LEU A 93 4.88 -1.72 -14.72
C LEU A 93 4.26 -2.70 -13.72
N PHE A 94 4.58 -3.99 -13.82
CA PHE A 94 4.12 -5.00 -12.86
C PHE A 94 4.73 -4.79 -11.47
N ASP A 95 6.01 -4.43 -11.38
CA ASP A 95 6.68 -4.21 -10.09
C ASP A 95 6.15 -2.95 -9.41
N ILE A 96 5.98 -1.87 -10.19
CA ILE A 96 5.32 -0.63 -9.73
C ILE A 96 3.87 -0.91 -9.31
N TRP A 97 3.12 -1.71 -10.05
CA TRP A 97 1.77 -2.12 -9.68
C TRP A 97 1.76 -2.96 -8.39
N GLY A 98 2.76 -3.82 -8.22
CA GLY A 98 3.00 -4.61 -7.03
C GLY A 98 3.13 -3.73 -5.80
N ILE A 99 3.99 -2.70 -5.84
CA ILE A 99 4.15 -1.80 -4.70
C ILE A 99 2.89 -0.96 -4.42
N PHE A 100 2.17 -0.51 -5.44
CA PHE A 100 0.87 0.15 -5.25
C PHE A 100 -0.15 -0.78 -4.57
N THR A 101 -0.12 -2.07 -4.90
CA THR A 101 -0.95 -3.08 -4.24
C THR A 101 -0.58 -3.21 -2.76
N GLN A 102 0.71 -3.20 -2.41
CA GLN A 102 1.14 -3.23 -1.01
C GLN A 102 0.71 -2.00 -0.23
N PHE A 103 0.86 -0.81 -0.82
CA PHE A 103 0.34 0.42 -0.25
C PHE A 103 -1.15 0.37 -0.02
N TYR A 104 -1.89 -0.16 -0.99
CA TYR A 104 -3.33 -0.33 -0.87
C TYR A 104 -3.70 -1.27 0.29
N LEU A 105 -2.98 -2.38 0.46
CA LEU A 105 -3.18 -3.30 1.59
C LEU A 105 -2.88 -2.62 2.94
N ILE A 106 -1.80 -1.83 3.04
CA ILE A 106 -1.49 -1.02 4.23
C ILE A 106 -2.62 -0.03 4.52
N MET A 107 -3.12 0.65 3.49
CA MET A 107 -4.24 1.60 3.64
C MET A 107 -5.53 0.91 4.11
N ILE A 108 -5.80 -0.32 3.66
CA ILE A 108 -6.91 -1.11 4.19
C ILE A 108 -6.69 -1.41 5.67
N TRP A 109 -5.52 -1.91 6.07
CA TRP A 109 -5.20 -2.18 7.48
C TRP A 109 -5.32 -0.92 8.36
N LEU A 110 -4.80 0.22 7.91
CA LEU A 110 -4.96 1.50 8.59
C LEU A 110 -6.43 1.91 8.70
N GLY A 111 -7.24 1.65 7.67
CA GLY A 111 -8.69 1.87 7.73
C GLY A 111 -9.37 1.01 8.80
N VAL A 112 -9.02 -0.26 8.88
CA VAL A 112 -9.54 -1.19 9.90
C VAL A 112 -9.13 -0.73 11.30
N LEU A 113 -7.85 -0.42 11.51
CA LEU A 113 -7.33 0.07 12.78
C LEU A 113 -7.91 1.43 13.17
N ALA A 114 -8.18 2.32 12.20
CA ALA A 114 -8.82 3.60 12.46
C ALA A 114 -10.28 3.41 12.90
N LEU A 115 -11.02 2.47 12.30
CA LEU A 115 -12.36 2.12 12.75
C LEU A 115 -12.35 1.54 14.17
N VAL A 116 -11.42 0.63 14.46
CA VAL A 116 -11.24 0.06 15.80
C VAL A 116 -10.89 1.16 16.80
N SER A 117 -9.94 2.03 16.46
CA SER A 117 -9.52 3.14 17.33
C SER A 117 -10.66 4.11 17.61
N ARG A 118 -11.46 4.44 16.59
CA ARG A 118 -12.63 5.31 16.74
C ARG A 118 -13.69 4.72 17.68
N LYS A 119 -14.04 3.44 17.47
CA LYS A 119 -15.13 2.79 18.20
C LYS A 119 -14.75 2.23 19.57
N ILE A 120 -13.49 1.83 19.76
CA ILE A 120 -13.06 1.12 20.97
C ILE A 120 -12.19 2.01 21.87
N ILE A 121 -11.32 2.85 21.29
CA ILE A 121 -10.34 3.62 22.07
C ILE A 121 -10.86 5.03 22.36
N LEU A 122 -11.31 5.73 21.31
CA LEU A 122 -11.74 7.12 21.43
C LEU A 122 -13.20 7.29 21.87
N TRP A 123 -14.03 6.26 21.66
CA TRP A 123 -15.49 6.29 21.86
C TRP A 123 -16.16 7.54 21.25
N ASP A 124 -15.63 8.03 20.13
CA ASP A 124 -16.04 9.30 19.54
C ASP A 124 -15.97 9.21 18.01
N ASP A 125 -17.14 9.20 17.37
CA ASP A 125 -17.26 9.06 15.92
C ASP A 125 -16.86 10.33 15.15
N SER A 126 -16.77 11.48 15.82
CA SER A 126 -16.42 12.76 15.20
C SER A 126 -14.92 12.92 14.92
N LYS A 127 -14.07 12.15 15.62
CA LYS A 127 -12.60 12.28 15.58
C LYS A 127 -11.95 11.45 14.47
N GLY A 128 -12.38 11.69 13.22
CA GLY A 128 -11.88 10.98 12.05
C GLY A 128 -10.36 11.06 11.89
N ALA A 129 -9.78 12.26 11.87
CA ALA A 129 -8.34 12.45 11.67
C ALA A 129 -7.48 11.84 12.80
N SER A 130 -7.86 12.07 14.06
CA SER A 130 -7.17 11.51 15.22
C SER A 130 -7.19 9.99 15.21
N SER A 131 -8.29 9.37 14.77
CA SER A 131 -8.38 7.90 14.66
C SER A 131 -7.36 7.32 13.68
N TYR A 132 -7.03 8.02 12.59
CA TYR A 132 -5.99 7.59 11.65
C TYR A 132 -4.58 7.75 12.22
N LEU A 133 -4.30 8.81 12.97
CA LEU A 133 -3.01 8.97 13.63
C LEU A 133 -2.76 7.85 14.65
N ILE A 134 -3.78 7.51 15.45
CA ILE A 134 -3.70 6.38 16.38
C ILE A 134 -3.54 5.07 15.61
N ALA A 135 -4.27 4.89 14.50
CA ALA A 135 -4.15 3.70 13.67
C ALA A 135 -2.75 3.49 13.10
N ILE A 136 -2.09 4.56 12.65
CA ILE A 136 -0.69 4.50 12.19
C ILE A 136 0.22 4.06 13.33
N GLY A 137 0.08 4.65 14.52
CA GLY A 137 0.85 4.25 15.70
C GLY A 137 0.62 2.78 16.08
N LEU A 138 -0.63 2.33 16.10
CA LEU A 138 -1.00 0.94 16.38
C LEU A 138 -0.49 -0.02 15.30
N PHE A 139 -0.52 0.39 14.03
CA PHE A 139 -0.03 -0.43 12.92
C PHE A 139 1.45 -0.78 13.10
N PHE A 140 2.29 0.23 13.34
CA PHE A 140 3.70 0.01 13.63
C PHE A 140 3.90 -0.78 14.93
N LEU A 141 3.18 -0.42 16.01
CA LEU A 141 3.31 -1.12 17.28
C LEU A 141 2.97 -2.61 17.17
N LEU A 142 1.88 -2.96 16.49
CA LEU A 142 1.45 -4.35 16.29
C LEU A 142 2.45 -5.13 15.44
N GLN A 143 2.99 -4.53 14.37
CA GLN A 143 4.04 -5.18 13.57
C GLN A 143 5.33 -5.39 14.38
N MET A 144 5.76 -4.40 15.14
CA MET A 144 6.94 -4.50 16.01
C MET A 144 6.77 -5.58 17.08
N LEU A 145 5.60 -5.63 17.74
CA LEU A 145 5.27 -6.68 18.71
C LEU A 145 5.22 -8.06 18.05
N TYR A 146 4.67 -8.16 16.83
CA TYR A 146 4.63 -9.41 16.10
C TYR A 146 6.04 -9.91 15.76
N ILE A 147 6.92 -9.05 15.25
CA ILE A 147 8.32 -9.40 14.97
C ILE A 147 9.04 -9.83 16.25
N ALA A 148 8.88 -9.07 17.33
CA ALA A 148 9.49 -9.38 18.62
C ALA A 148 9.01 -10.73 19.19
N SER A 149 7.72 -11.06 19.03
CA SER A 149 7.15 -12.31 19.53
C SER A 149 7.50 -13.54 18.69
N MET A 150 7.81 -13.36 17.40
CA MET A 150 8.07 -14.44 16.46
C MET A 150 9.54 -14.54 16.02
N ASP A 151 10.43 -13.72 16.59
CA ASP A 151 11.85 -13.63 16.27
C ASP A 151 12.14 -13.47 14.76
N LYS A 152 11.36 -12.60 14.09
CA LYS A 152 11.42 -12.40 12.62
C LYS A 152 12.43 -11.33 12.19
N GLY A 153 13.53 -11.21 12.91
CA GLY A 153 14.58 -10.22 12.66
C GLY A 153 14.39 -8.92 13.43
N THR A 154 14.79 -7.80 12.82
CA THR A 154 14.86 -6.51 13.51
C THR A 154 13.47 -5.97 13.82
N ILE A 155 13.21 -5.65 15.09
CA ILE A 155 11.92 -5.08 15.53
C ILE A 155 11.60 -3.79 14.76
N LEU A 156 12.62 -3.00 14.41
CA LEU A 156 12.49 -1.76 13.64
C LEU A 156 12.28 -1.96 12.13
N SER A 157 12.22 -3.20 11.61
CA SER A 157 12.04 -3.47 10.17
C SER A 157 10.88 -2.68 9.55
N PRO A 158 9.70 -2.53 10.19
CA PRO A 158 8.64 -1.70 9.64
C PRO A 158 9.03 -0.26 9.37
N ILE A 159 9.78 0.35 10.29
CA ILE A 159 10.21 1.75 10.17
C ILE A 159 11.32 1.85 9.11
N ILE A 160 12.23 0.88 9.08
CA ILE A 160 13.30 0.80 8.10
C ILE A 160 12.71 0.63 6.69
N ALA A 161 11.67 -0.19 6.50
CA ALA A 161 11.00 -0.37 5.22
C ALA A 161 10.53 0.95 4.58
N PHE A 162 9.87 1.81 5.37
CA PHE A 162 9.43 3.11 4.86
C PHE A 162 10.60 4.08 4.62
N LYS A 163 11.65 4.02 5.44
CA LYS A 163 12.87 4.80 5.22
C LYS A 163 13.54 4.37 3.91
N ASP A 164 13.72 3.08 3.70
CA ASP A 164 14.32 2.51 2.49
C ASP A 164 13.50 2.90 1.27
N LEU A 165 12.17 2.88 1.36
CA LEU A 165 11.32 3.36 0.27
C LEU A 165 11.56 4.83 -0.08
N VAL A 166 11.67 5.72 0.92
CA VAL A 166 11.96 7.14 0.68
C VAL A 166 13.32 7.31 0.00
N ILE A 167 14.31 6.48 0.36
CA ILE A 167 15.63 6.46 -0.27
C ILE A 167 15.57 5.90 -1.69
N ALA A 168 14.68 4.95 -1.97
CA ALA A 168 14.50 4.37 -3.30
C ALA A 168 13.80 5.33 -4.28
N LEU A 169 12.99 6.29 -3.80
CA LEU A 169 12.20 7.19 -4.65
C LEU A 169 13.01 7.91 -5.77
N PRO A 170 14.18 8.52 -5.51
CA PRO A 170 14.97 9.16 -6.55
C PRO A 170 15.38 8.18 -7.68
N TYR A 171 15.76 6.96 -7.32
CA TYR A 171 16.15 5.90 -8.26
C TYR A 171 14.97 5.40 -9.12
N LEU A 172 13.72 5.63 -8.69
CA LEU A 172 12.52 5.35 -9.47
C LEU A 172 12.18 6.48 -10.45
N VAL A 173 12.45 7.73 -10.06
CA VAL A 173 12.04 8.92 -10.83
C VAL A 173 13.00 9.21 -11.97
N GLU A 174 14.30 9.02 -11.77
CA GLU A 174 15.32 9.32 -12.78
C GLU A 174 15.13 8.50 -14.08
N PRO A 175 14.92 7.18 -14.04
CA PRO A 175 14.63 6.41 -15.26
C PRO A 175 13.28 6.75 -15.90
N LEU A 176 12.28 7.12 -15.10
CA LEU A 176 10.97 7.57 -15.62
C LEU A 176 11.09 8.90 -16.39
N ALA A 177 11.98 9.79 -15.95
CA ALA A 177 12.26 11.04 -16.64
C ALA A 177 12.97 10.77 -17.98
N GLU A 178 13.97 9.88 -17.98
CA GLU A 178 14.67 9.47 -19.21
C GLU A 178 13.74 8.84 -20.26
N LEU A 179 12.78 8.00 -19.82
CA LEU A 179 11.75 7.45 -20.71
C LEU A 179 10.87 8.54 -21.34
N GLY A 180 10.52 9.56 -20.56
CA GLY A 180 9.77 10.71 -21.05
C GLY A 180 10.52 11.46 -22.14
N ASP A 181 11.82 11.69 -21.93
CA ASP A 181 12.68 12.40 -22.89
C ASP A 181 12.88 11.61 -24.18
N VAL A 182 13.03 10.28 -24.13
CA VAL A 182 13.13 9.42 -25.32
C VAL A 182 11.84 9.51 -26.16
N ILE A 183 10.66 9.37 -25.54
CA ILE A 183 9.37 9.42 -26.26
C ILE A 183 9.12 10.79 -26.88
N ILE A 184 9.51 11.87 -26.20
CA ILE A 184 9.34 13.23 -26.71
C ILE A 184 10.29 13.47 -27.89
N ASN A 185 11.56 13.08 -27.78
CA ASN A 185 12.56 13.29 -28.83
C ASN A 185 12.30 12.44 -30.08
N ASP A 186 11.83 11.20 -29.94
CA ASP A 186 11.47 10.33 -31.08
C ASP A 186 10.22 10.84 -31.83
N ASN A 187 9.30 11.50 -31.12
CA ASN A 187 8.14 12.11 -31.77
C ASN A 187 8.51 13.41 -32.49
N ILE A 188 9.44 14.20 -31.95
CA ILE A 188 9.91 15.43 -32.59
C ILE A 188 10.69 15.13 -33.88
N SER A 189 11.59 14.14 -33.84
CA SER A 189 12.38 13.74 -35.01
C SER A 189 11.52 13.25 -36.18
N ASN A 190 10.46 12.49 -35.88
CA ASN A 190 9.50 12.00 -36.88
C ASN A 190 8.54 13.06 -37.45
N ILE A 191 8.35 14.19 -36.76
CA ILE A 191 7.55 15.33 -37.26
C ILE A 191 8.40 16.27 -38.14
N THR A 192 9.71 16.31 -37.91
CA THR A 192 10.66 17.16 -38.66
C THR A 192 11.28 16.48 -39.89
N ALA A 193 11.00 15.19 -40.12
CA ALA A 193 11.42 14.43 -41.30
C ALA A 193 10.33 14.43 -42.39
#